data_AF-A0A9P3ENT2-F1
#
_entry.id   AF-A0A9P3ENT2-F1
#
_cell.length_a   1.000
_cell.length_b   1.000
_cell.length_c   1.000
_cell.angle_alpha   90.00
_cell.angle_beta   90.00
_cell.angle_gamma   90.00
#
_symmetry.space_group_name_H-M   'P 1'
#
loop_
_entity.id
_entity.type
_entity.pdbx_description
1 polymer ?
#
loop_
_entity_poly.entity_id
_entity_poly.type
_entity_poly.pdbx_seq_one_letter_code
_entity_poly.pdbx_strand_id
1 'polypeptide(L)'
;MDTLAPELLLAMTGIGAFFRMEKKKGYELYLASKKIVTHHLEQRSRMPIVGLAMGSASRLQPGIHALNSINIEHGTENDGSFFALDKCLSSRTLQILQTLIILMAMATWADVPAVHDALAMGSQLAMLTRELGLSQPDEIIGRCSWVDWIHREQRRRTLFVSYIFLNLTSITFDVPPLLVNNEIRLSLPHCNTEWVKLSAAEWQHTRETCGHTERHFQSILSETMAGRDVSP
;
A
#
# COMPACT_ATOMS: atom_id res chain seq x y z
N MET A 1 19.47 -0.17 3.46
CA MET A 1 18.63 -1.20 2.82
C MET A 1 17.57 -1.55 3.82
N ASP A 2 16.30 -1.29 3.51
CA ASP A 2 15.20 -1.70 4.38
C ASP A 2 15.19 -3.23 4.46
N THR A 3 15.20 -3.77 5.67
CA THR A 3 15.17 -5.21 5.90
C THR A 3 13.81 -5.76 5.49
N LEU A 4 13.83 -6.78 4.62
CA LEU A 4 12.61 -7.46 4.18
C LEU A 4 11.96 -8.19 5.37
N ALA A 5 10.69 -7.92 5.61
CA ALA A 5 9.91 -8.53 6.67
C ALA A 5 9.74 -10.03 6.41
N PRO A 6 9.83 -10.87 7.46
CA PRO A 6 9.72 -12.32 7.31
C PRO A 6 8.36 -12.74 6.73
N GLU A 7 7.27 -12.07 7.11
CA GLU A 7 5.94 -12.38 6.57
C GLU A 7 5.84 -12.14 5.05
N LEU A 8 6.49 -11.09 4.55
CA LEU A 8 6.52 -10.76 3.13
C LEU A 8 7.39 -11.76 2.37
N LEU A 9 8.56 -12.10 2.91
CA LEU A 9 9.41 -13.15 2.34
C LEU A 9 8.68 -14.50 2.26
N LEU A 10 7.98 -14.90 3.33
CA LEU A 10 7.20 -16.14 3.37
C LEU A 10 6.05 -16.12 2.35
N ALA A 11 5.36 -14.98 2.18
CA ALA A 11 4.32 -14.86 1.15
C ALA A 11 4.90 -14.93 -0.26
N MET A 12 6.00 -14.24 -0.55
CA MET A 12 6.69 -14.27 -1.86
C MET A 12 7.20 -15.67 -2.21
N THR A 13 7.79 -16.36 -1.23
CA THR A 13 8.24 -17.75 -1.40
C THR A 13 7.06 -18.71 -1.56
N GLY A 14 5.97 -18.50 -0.81
CA GLY A 14 4.73 -19.26 -0.92
C GLY A 14 4.14 -19.20 -2.32
N ILE A 15 3.94 -17.98 -2.85
CA ILE A 15 3.39 -17.82 -4.21
C ILE A 15 4.33 -18.37 -5.28
N GLY A 16 5.65 -18.27 -5.08
CA GLY A 16 6.64 -18.93 -5.94
C GLY A 16 6.54 -20.46 -5.92
N ALA A 17 6.28 -21.07 -4.76
CA ALA A 17 6.05 -22.51 -4.65
C ALA A 17 4.76 -22.94 -5.37
N PHE A 18 3.70 -22.12 -5.34
CA PHE A 18 2.49 -22.36 -6.15
C PHE A 18 2.79 -22.38 -7.65
N PHE A 19 3.57 -21.41 -8.16
CA PHE A 19 3.98 -21.38 -9.57
C PHE A 19 4.87 -22.58 -9.97
N ARG A 20 5.58 -23.17 -9.01
CA ARG A 20 6.36 -24.41 -9.20
C ARG A 20 5.58 -25.69 -8.92
N MET A 21 4.26 -25.61 -8.73
CA MET A 21 3.37 -26.75 -8.44
C MET A 21 3.68 -27.49 -7.12
N GLU A 22 4.44 -26.88 -6.21
CA GLU A 22 4.74 -27.42 -4.88
C GLU A 22 3.65 -27.00 -3.86
N LYS A 23 2.39 -27.36 -4.16
CA LYS A 23 1.20 -26.87 -3.43
C LYS A 23 1.28 -27.02 -1.91
N LYS A 24 1.76 -28.17 -1.41
CA LYS A 24 1.88 -28.43 0.03
C LYS A 24 2.77 -27.39 0.72
N LYS A 25 3.96 -27.13 0.17
CA LYS A 25 4.88 -26.12 0.69
C LYS A 25 4.32 -24.70 0.51
N GLY A 26 3.65 -24.44 -0.61
CA GLY A 26 2.95 -23.18 -0.84
C GLY A 26 1.94 -22.88 0.27
N TYR A 27 1.13 -23.86 0.66
CA TYR A 27 0.17 -23.71 1.76
C TYR A 27 0.84 -23.60 3.14
N GLU A 28 1.91 -24.35 3.42
CA GLU A 28 2.67 -24.21 4.67
C GLU A 28 3.23 -22.79 4.84
N LEU A 29 3.81 -22.23 3.78
CA LEU A 29 4.34 -20.86 3.75
C LEU A 29 3.22 -19.81 3.85
N TYR A 30 2.10 -20.02 3.14
CA TYR A 30 0.91 -19.19 3.24
C TYR A 30 0.39 -19.11 4.68
N LEU A 31 0.21 -20.25 5.34
CA LEU A 31 -0.30 -20.32 6.72
C LEU A 31 0.66 -19.66 7.71
N ALA A 32 1.97 -19.87 7.54
CA ALA A 32 2.99 -19.25 8.39
C ALA A 32 2.98 -17.72 8.25
N SER A 33 2.99 -17.21 7.01
CA SER A 33 2.93 -15.77 6.72
C SER A 33 1.63 -15.14 7.25
N LYS A 34 0.47 -15.76 6.97
CA LYS A 34 -0.84 -15.31 7.46
C LYS A 34 -0.88 -15.20 8.98
N LYS A 35 -0.34 -16.19 9.70
CA LYS A 35 -0.30 -16.19 11.17
C LYS A 35 0.51 -15.03 11.73
N ILE A 36 1.63 -14.68 11.08
CA ILE A 36 2.47 -13.55 11.51
C ILE A 36 1.74 -12.21 11.26
N VAL A 37 1.17 -12.01 10.07
CA VAL A 37 0.45 -10.78 9.71
C VAL A 37 -0.77 -10.56 10.61
N THR A 38 -1.61 -11.59 10.77
CA THR A 38 -2.82 -11.50 11.60
C THR A 38 -2.46 -11.15 13.05
N HIS A 39 -1.44 -11.78 13.61
CA HIS A 39 -0.94 -11.44 14.93
C HIS A 39 -0.45 -9.98 15.03
N HIS A 40 0.28 -9.46 14.05
CA HIS A 40 0.68 -8.04 14.04
C HIS A 40 -0.52 -7.09 13.98
N LEU A 41 -1.53 -7.40 13.17
CA LEU A 41 -2.74 -6.59 13.05
C LEU A 41 -3.59 -6.61 14.31
N GLU A 42 -3.69 -7.78 14.95
CA GLU A 42 -4.35 -7.93 16.25
C GLU A 42 -3.64 -7.11 17.34
N GLN A 43 -2.32 -7.21 17.44
CA GLN A 43 -1.56 -6.43 18.42
C GLN A 43 -1.78 -4.92 18.26
N ARG A 44 -1.75 -4.44 17.02
CA ARG A 44 -1.99 -3.04 16.69
C ARG A 44 -3.40 -2.58 17.07
N SER A 45 -4.40 -3.44 16.87
CA SER A 45 -5.80 -3.13 17.21
C SER A 45 -6.07 -3.22 18.73
N ARG A 46 -5.33 -4.06 19.46
CA ARG A 46 -5.51 -4.25 20.91
C ARG A 46 -5.06 -3.05 21.75
N MET A 47 -3.98 -2.38 21.37
CA MET A 47 -3.42 -1.28 22.16
C MET A 47 -4.40 -0.10 22.37
N PRO A 48 -5.09 0.42 21.33
CA PRO A 48 -6.10 1.45 21.50
C PRO A 48 -7.29 1.00 22.37
N ILE A 49 -7.76 -0.24 22.20
CA ILE A 49 -8.92 -0.78 22.92
C ILE A 49 -8.64 -0.88 24.43
N VAL A 50 -7.45 -1.33 24.82
CA VAL A 50 -7.04 -1.37 26.22
C VAL A 50 -6.96 0.04 26.80
N GLY A 51 -6.45 1.02 26.04
CA GLY A 51 -6.43 2.42 26.44
C GLY A 51 -7.83 3.00 26.69
N LEU A 52 -8.80 2.65 25.84
CA LEU A 52 -10.22 3.02 26.01
C LEU A 52 -10.84 2.37 27.25
N ALA A 53 -10.60 1.07 27.47
CA ALA A 53 -11.12 0.34 28.63
C ALA A 53 -10.58 0.87 29.96
N MET A 54 -9.35 1.40 29.96
CA MET A 54 -8.69 1.98 31.13
C MET A 54 -9.05 3.45 31.41
N GLY A 55 -10.00 4.03 30.65
CA GLY A 55 -10.51 5.38 30.90
C GLY A 55 -9.54 6.52 30.56
N SER A 56 -8.43 6.23 29.87
CA SER A 56 -7.45 7.23 29.45
C SER A 56 -7.88 7.90 28.13
N ALA A 57 -9.05 8.54 28.16
CA ALA A 57 -9.70 9.14 26.99
C ALA A 57 -9.31 10.62 26.78
N SER A 58 -8.14 11.07 27.26
CA SER A 58 -7.67 12.42 26.97
C SER A 58 -7.04 12.49 25.58
N ARG A 59 -7.83 12.98 24.62
CA ARG A 59 -7.48 13.39 23.24
C ARG A 59 -7.36 12.30 22.19
N LEU A 60 -8.47 11.61 21.89
CA LEU A 60 -8.65 10.98 20.58
C LEU A 60 -9.61 11.86 19.78
N GLN A 61 -9.06 12.74 18.94
CA GLN A 61 -9.84 13.30 17.85
C GLN A 61 -10.18 12.17 16.88
N PRO A 62 -11.44 12.02 16.45
CA PRO A 62 -11.81 11.08 15.41
C PRO A 62 -11.37 11.64 14.05
N GLY A 63 -10.48 10.93 13.35
CA GLY A 63 -10.27 11.09 11.92
C GLY A 63 -8.83 11.38 11.49
N ILE A 64 -8.27 10.48 10.67
CA ILE A 64 -7.48 10.68 9.43
C ILE A 64 -6.24 11.62 9.44
N HIS A 65 -6.00 12.43 10.48
CA HIS A 65 -4.98 13.50 10.50
C HIS A 65 -3.86 13.33 11.54
N ALA A 66 -3.79 12.19 12.25
CA ALA A 66 -2.77 11.96 13.28
C ALA A 66 -1.31 11.85 12.77
N LEU A 67 -1.09 11.95 11.44
CA LEU A 67 0.24 11.96 10.85
C LEU A 67 0.65 13.28 10.18
N ASN A 68 -0.25 14.27 10.02
CA ASN A 68 0.08 15.48 9.25
C ASN A 68 -0.54 16.77 9.83
N SER A 69 -0.19 17.10 11.07
CA SER A 69 -0.49 18.43 11.63
C SER A 69 0.78 19.06 12.19
N ILE A 70 1.61 19.66 11.33
CA ILE A 70 2.56 20.69 11.76
C ILE A 70 2.29 21.92 10.89
N ASN A 71 1.54 22.87 11.47
CA ASN A 71 1.53 24.24 11.00
C ASN A 71 2.97 24.76 11.05
N ILE A 72 3.38 25.39 9.96
CA ILE A 72 4.63 26.12 9.83
C ILE A 72 4.63 27.26 10.87
N GLU A 73 5.39 27.11 11.95
CA GLU A 73 6.03 28.23 12.64
C GLU A 73 7.44 27.82 13.07
N HIS A 74 8.38 28.73 12.80
CA HIS A 74 9.84 28.60 12.94
C HIS A 74 10.33 28.03 14.28
N GLY A 75 11.36 27.17 14.22
CA GLY A 75 12.28 26.96 15.36
C GLY A 75 13.03 25.63 15.42
N THR A 76 14.22 25.60 14.82
CA THR A 76 15.45 24.89 15.27
C THR A 76 15.41 23.40 15.68
N GLU A 77 15.97 22.56 14.80
CA GLU A 77 16.97 21.49 15.06
C GLU A 77 16.75 20.52 16.24
N ASN A 78 15.89 19.49 16.08
CA ASN A 78 16.17 18.09 16.51
C ASN A 78 15.18 17.05 15.93
N ASP A 79 14.72 17.20 14.69
CA ASP A 79 13.55 16.47 14.16
C ASP A 79 13.88 15.13 13.47
N GLY A 80 15.17 14.77 13.35
CA GLY A 80 15.61 13.62 12.56
C GLY A 80 15.13 12.25 13.08
N SER A 81 14.94 12.10 14.39
CA SER A 81 14.51 10.83 14.98
C SER A 81 13.02 10.54 14.79
N PHE A 82 12.17 11.57 14.78
CA PHE A 82 10.73 11.40 14.61
C PHE A 82 10.39 11.05 13.15
N PHE A 83 10.96 11.78 12.19
CA PHE A 83 10.82 11.48 10.76
C PHE A 83 11.36 10.10 10.38
N ALA A 84 12.49 9.68 10.95
CA ALA A 84 13.06 8.35 10.67
C ALA A 84 12.16 7.21 11.22
N LEU A 85 11.57 7.41 12.41
CA LEU A 85 10.64 6.46 13.00
C LEU A 85 9.36 6.35 12.16
N ASP A 86 8.79 7.47 11.73
CA ASP A 86 7.60 7.49 10.88
C ASP A 86 7.84 6.80 9.52
N LYS A 87 8.99 7.07 8.89
CA LYS A 87 9.40 6.38 7.66
C LYS A 87 9.56 4.87 7.87
N CYS A 88 10.16 4.45 8.98
CA CYS A 88 10.33 3.03 9.31
C CYS A 88 8.98 2.32 9.53
N LEU A 89 8.08 2.95 10.29
CA LEU A 89 6.74 2.44 10.54
C LEU A 89 5.93 2.36 9.24
N SER A 90 6.01 3.39 8.39
CA SER A 90 5.40 3.41 7.08
C SER A 90 5.94 2.29 6.18
N SER A 91 7.26 2.06 6.17
CA SER A 91 7.89 0.95 5.44
C SER A 91 7.40 -0.41 5.94
N ARG A 92 7.28 -0.61 7.26
CA ARG A 92 6.76 -1.86 7.83
C ARG A 92 5.30 -2.09 7.47
N THR A 93 4.45 -1.08 7.62
CA THR A 93 3.02 -1.15 7.27
C THR A 93 2.84 -1.42 5.78
N LEU A 94 3.67 -0.83 4.92
CA LEU A 94 3.67 -1.11 3.48
C LEU A 94 3.99 -2.58 3.19
N GLN A 95 4.98 -3.16 3.88
CA GLN A 95 5.31 -4.58 3.71
C GLN A 95 4.19 -5.52 4.22
N ILE A 96 3.47 -5.14 5.28
CA ILE A 96 2.28 -5.87 5.73
C ILE A 96 1.17 -5.80 4.66
N LEU A 97 0.93 -4.62 4.08
CA LEU A 97 -0.02 -4.45 2.97
C LEU A 97 0.37 -5.33 1.78
N GLN A 98 1.63 -5.30 1.35
CA GLN A 98 2.16 -6.17 0.29
C GLN A 98 1.97 -7.65 0.61
N THR A 99 2.19 -8.05 1.86
CA THR A 99 1.98 -9.43 2.32
C THR A 99 0.51 -9.83 2.18
N LEU A 100 -0.42 -8.99 2.64
CA LEU A 100 -1.86 -9.24 2.50
C LEU A 100 -2.29 -9.36 1.05
N ILE A 101 -1.78 -8.53 0.13
CA ILE A 101 -2.07 -8.63 -1.30
C ILE A 101 -1.70 -10.03 -1.81
N ILE A 102 -0.50 -10.50 -1.50
CA ILE A 102 -0.01 -11.81 -1.96
C ILE A 102 -0.81 -12.95 -1.32
N LEU A 103 -1.09 -12.88 -0.02
CA LEU A 103 -1.92 -13.87 0.69
C LEU A 103 -3.32 -13.95 0.10
N MET A 104 -3.98 -12.81 -0.11
CA MET A 104 -5.30 -12.76 -0.74
C MET A 104 -5.25 -13.29 -2.17
N ALA A 105 -4.22 -12.96 -2.96
CA ALA A 105 -4.06 -13.49 -4.32
C ALA A 105 -3.95 -15.02 -4.36
N MET A 106 -3.22 -15.63 -3.41
CA MET A 106 -3.15 -17.09 -3.29
C MET A 106 -4.48 -17.71 -2.86
N ALA A 107 -5.23 -17.05 -1.98
CA ALA A 107 -6.44 -17.59 -1.37
C ALA A 107 -7.71 -17.39 -2.24
N THR A 108 -7.76 -16.32 -3.03
CA THR A 108 -8.92 -15.94 -3.87
C THR A 108 -9.29 -16.99 -4.90
N TRP A 109 -8.30 -17.73 -5.42
CA TRP A 109 -8.50 -18.73 -6.49
C TRP A 109 -8.34 -20.18 -6.00
N ALA A 110 -8.32 -20.36 -4.68
CA ALA A 110 -8.20 -21.67 -4.04
C ALA A 110 -9.57 -22.24 -3.67
N ASP A 111 -9.58 -23.37 -2.96
CA ASP A 111 -10.81 -24.02 -2.51
C ASP A 111 -11.66 -23.11 -1.61
N VAL A 112 -12.96 -23.40 -1.49
CA VAL A 112 -13.97 -22.58 -0.78
C VAL A 112 -13.51 -22.05 0.60
N PRO A 113 -12.84 -22.83 1.48
CA PRO A 113 -12.37 -22.30 2.76
C PRO A 113 -11.36 -21.15 2.63
N ALA A 114 -10.51 -21.18 1.61
CA ALA A 114 -9.52 -20.14 1.35
C ALA A 114 -10.16 -18.84 0.81
N VAL A 115 -11.29 -18.95 0.10
CA VAL A 115 -12.03 -17.77 -0.35
C VAL A 115 -12.57 -16.97 0.83
N HIS A 116 -13.11 -17.64 1.86
CA HIS A 116 -13.55 -16.95 3.08
C HIS A 116 -12.40 -16.23 3.79
N ASP A 117 -11.22 -16.84 3.82
CA ASP A 117 -10.01 -16.19 4.33
C ASP A 117 -9.63 -14.95 3.52
N ALA A 118 -9.73 -15.02 2.18
CA ALA A 118 -9.45 -13.88 1.31
C ALA A 118 -10.41 -12.71 1.59
N LEU A 119 -11.71 -12.98 1.72
CA LEU A 119 -12.72 -11.97 2.04
C LEU A 119 -12.48 -11.33 3.41
N ALA A 120 -12.11 -12.12 4.42
CA ALA A 120 -11.78 -11.62 5.75
C ALA A 120 -10.56 -10.68 5.72
N MET A 121 -9.49 -11.07 5.02
CA MET A 121 -8.30 -10.25 4.82
C MET A 121 -8.59 -8.95 4.03
N GLY A 122 -9.60 -8.94 3.16
CA GLY A 122 -9.98 -7.76 2.37
C GLY A 122 -10.27 -6.52 3.20
N SER A 123 -10.96 -6.69 4.34
CA SER A 123 -11.25 -5.58 5.27
C SER A 123 -9.97 -4.96 5.85
N GLN A 124 -9.01 -5.80 6.24
CA GLN A 124 -7.71 -5.40 6.76
C GLN A 124 -6.87 -4.72 5.68
N LEU A 125 -6.88 -5.26 4.45
CA LEU A 125 -6.20 -4.67 3.30
C LEU A 125 -6.74 -3.25 3.02
N ALA A 126 -8.06 -3.07 3.00
CA ALA A 126 -8.69 -1.78 2.76
C ALA A 126 -8.34 -0.76 3.86
N MET A 127 -8.33 -1.18 5.12
CA MET A 127 -7.92 -0.34 6.26
C MET A 127 -6.48 0.13 6.11
N LEU A 128 -5.52 -0.79 5.91
CA LEU A 128 -4.11 -0.45 5.74
C LEU A 128 -3.88 0.45 4.51
N THR A 129 -4.62 0.21 3.43
CA THR A 129 -4.54 1.04 2.21
C THR A 129 -4.90 2.50 2.51
N ARG A 130 -5.95 2.74 3.31
CA ARG A 130 -6.34 4.08 3.76
C ARG A 130 -5.30 4.70 4.68
N GLU A 131 -4.80 3.95 5.65
CA GLU A 131 -3.77 4.40 6.60
C GLU A 131 -2.48 4.81 5.92
N LEU A 132 -2.07 4.06 4.89
CA LEU A 132 -0.92 4.40 4.07
C LEU A 132 -1.16 5.61 3.18
N GLY A 133 -2.35 6.21 3.19
CA GLY A 133 -2.65 7.51 2.58
C GLY A 133 -3.24 7.45 1.18
N LEU A 134 -4.11 6.48 0.88
CA LEU A 134 -4.85 6.42 -0.41
C LEU A 134 -5.57 7.74 -0.75
N SER A 135 -6.10 8.41 0.28
CA SER A 135 -6.83 9.67 0.15
C SER A 135 -5.96 10.92 0.33
N GLN A 136 -4.63 10.75 0.37
CA GLN A 136 -3.69 11.86 0.48
C GLN A 136 -3.02 12.10 -0.87
N PRO A 137 -2.95 13.35 -1.36
CA PRO A 137 -2.17 13.68 -2.55
C PRO A 137 -0.70 13.29 -2.36
N ASP A 138 -0.10 12.70 -3.39
CA ASP A 138 1.27 12.18 -3.37
C ASP A 138 2.14 12.69 -4.53
N GLU A 139 1.74 13.81 -5.11
CA GLU A 139 2.41 14.44 -6.23
C GLU A 139 3.89 14.74 -5.91
N ILE A 140 4.75 14.55 -6.90
CA ILE A 140 6.16 14.89 -6.80
C ILE A 140 6.35 16.31 -7.34
N ILE A 141 6.35 17.28 -6.43
CA ILE A 141 6.58 18.69 -6.75
C ILE A 141 8.10 18.94 -6.79
N GLY A 142 8.61 19.34 -7.95
CA GLY A 142 10.01 19.73 -8.13
C GLY A 142 10.98 18.55 -8.29
N ARG A 143 12.23 18.73 -7.83
CA ARG A 143 13.27 17.70 -7.95
C ARG A 143 13.13 16.66 -6.83
N CYS A 144 13.19 15.39 -7.21
CA CYS A 144 13.15 14.24 -6.31
C CYS A 144 14.39 13.38 -6.56
N SER A 145 14.96 12.80 -5.50
CA SER A 145 16.04 11.83 -5.68
C SER A 145 15.48 10.53 -6.28
N TRP A 146 16.29 9.78 -7.03
CA TRP A 146 15.86 8.50 -7.60
C TRP A 146 15.39 7.51 -6.52
N VAL A 147 16.07 7.50 -5.38
CA VAL A 147 15.74 6.63 -4.24
C VAL A 147 14.41 7.02 -3.62
N ASP A 148 14.14 8.31 -3.41
CA ASP A 148 12.86 8.77 -2.88
C ASP A 148 11.72 8.53 -3.87
N TRP A 149 11.99 8.68 -5.17
CA TRP A 149 11.05 8.34 -6.22
C TRP A 149 10.69 6.85 -6.20
N ILE A 150 11.68 5.94 -6.07
CA ILE A 150 11.42 4.50 -5.94
C ILE A 150 10.49 4.21 -4.76
N HIS A 151 10.75 4.80 -3.59
CA HIS A 151 9.89 4.57 -2.41
C HIS A 151 8.46 5.07 -2.62
N ARG A 152 8.31 6.27 -3.20
CA ARG A 152 7.00 6.83 -3.52
C ARG A 152 6.26 5.93 -4.52
N GLU A 153 6.95 5.46 -5.54
CA GLU A 153 6.35 4.68 -6.61
C GLU A 153 6.05 3.24 -6.18
N GLN A 154 6.88 2.64 -5.33
CA GLN A 154 6.58 1.39 -4.64
C GLN A 154 5.29 1.52 -3.83
N ARG A 155 5.15 2.58 -3.02
CA ARG A 155 3.94 2.85 -2.25
C ARG A 155 2.74 3.02 -3.19
N ARG A 156 2.82 3.94 -4.15
CA ARG A 156 1.75 4.26 -5.11
C ARG A 156 1.25 3.01 -5.82
N ARG A 157 2.16 2.22 -6.41
CA ARG A 157 1.82 0.96 -7.09
C ARG A 157 1.19 -0.06 -6.15
N THR A 158 1.69 -0.20 -4.92
CA THR A 158 1.11 -1.12 -3.94
C THR A 158 -0.33 -0.73 -3.58
N LEU A 159 -0.60 0.57 -3.41
CA LEU A 159 -1.96 1.09 -3.14
C LEU A 159 -2.90 0.85 -4.33
N PHE A 160 -2.44 1.10 -5.56
CA PHE A 160 -3.22 0.80 -6.76
C PHE A 160 -3.49 -0.69 -6.94
N VAL A 161 -2.50 -1.56 -6.69
CA VAL A 161 -2.72 -3.01 -6.74
C VAL A 161 -3.76 -3.43 -5.70
N SER A 162 -3.71 -2.87 -4.48
CA SER A 162 -4.73 -3.12 -3.45
C SER A 162 -6.12 -2.70 -3.92
N TYR A 163 -6.24 -1.50 -4.50
CA TYR A 163 -7.48 -0.98 -5.06
C TYR A 163 -8.03 -1.87 -6.19
N ILE A 164 -7.21 -2.20 -7.18
CA ILE A 164 -7.59 -3.04 -8.32
C ILE A 164 -8.02 -4.43 -7.83
N PHE A 165 -7.26 -5.02 -6.91
CA PHE A 165 -7.53 -6.35 -6.41
C PHE A 165 -8.83 -6.41 -5.60
N LEU A 166 -9.10 -5.40 -4.76
CA LEU A 166 -10.37 -5.31 -4.02
C LEU A 166 -11.58 -5.12 -4.95
N ASN A 167 -11.44 -4.36 -6.03
CA ASN A 167 -12.49 -4.25 -7.05
C ASN A 167 -12.70 -5.58 -7.77
N LEU A 168 -11.62 -6.28 -8.13
CA LEU A 168 -11.69 -7.59 -8.74
C LEU A 168 -12.41 -8.59 -7.83
N THR A 169 -12.07 -8.67 -6.55
CA THR A 169 -12.76 -9.57 -5.60
C THR A 169 -14.23 -9.21 -5.43
N SER A 170 -14.57 -7.92 -5.50
CA SER A 170 -15.97 -7.45 -5.40
C SER A 170 -16.81 -7.96 -6.57
N ILE A 171 -16.26 -7.91 -7.79
CA ILE A 171 -16.90 -8.45 -8.99
C ILE A 171 -16.96 -9.98 -8.94
N THR A 172 -15.86 -10.65 -8.60
CA THR A 172 -15.77 -12.12 -8.61
C THR A 172 -16.71 -12.79 -7.62
N PHE A 173 -16.93 -12.19 -6.44
CA PHE A 173 -17.72 -12.78 -5.37
C PHE A 173 -19.06 -12.08 -5.12
N ASP A 174 -19.43 -11.11 -5.95
CA ASP A 174 -20.65 -10.31 -5.81
C ASP A 174 -20.79 -9.68 -4.40
N VAL A 175 -19.70 -9.05 -3.94
CA VAL A 175 -19.66 -8.34 -2.66
C VAL A 175 -19.42 -6.84 -2.89
N PRO A 176 -19.89 -5.95 -1.99
CA PRO A 176 -19.68 -4.52 -2.15
C PRO A 176 -18.19 -4.13 -2.19
N PRO A 177 -17.80 -3.13 -3.01
CA PRO A 177 -16.42 -2.65 -3.06
C PRO A 177 -15.97 -2.05 -1.74
N LEU A 178 -14.83 -2.53 -1.24
CA LEU A 178 -14.23 -2.06 0.01
C LEU A 178 -13.50 -0.72 -0.12
N LEU A 179 -13.20 -0.29 -1.35
CA LEU A 179 -12.60 1.01 -1.70
C LEU A 179 -13.33 1.60 -2.90
N VAL A 180 -13.75 2.86 -2.82
CA VAL A 180 -14.45 3.55 -3.91
C VAL A 180 -13.55 4.54 -4.65
N ASN A 181 -13.88 4.84 -5.92
CA ASN A 181 -13.12 5.77 -6.77
C ASN A 181 -12.81 7.11 -6.08
N ASN A 182 -13.78 7.71 -5.38
CA ASN A 182 -13.63 9.02 -4.74
C ASN A 182 -12.61 9.03 -3.58
N GLU A 183 -12.24 7.86 -3.04
CA GLU A 183 -11.22 7.77 -1.99
C GLU A 183 -9.80 7.95 -2.53
N ILE A 184 -9.58 7.80 -3.84
CA ILE A 184 -8.25 7.83 -4.45
C ILE A 184 -7.85 9.26 -4.75
N ARG A 185 -6.90 9.83 -4.00
CA ARG A 185 -6.33 11.16 -4.29
C ARG A 185 -4.89 11.12 -4.77
N LEU A 186 -4.43 9.94 -5.17
CA LEU A 186 -3.09 9.70 -5.68
C LEU A 186 -2.94 10.17 -7.14
N SER A 187 -1.70 10.45 -7.51
CA SER A 187 -1.28 10.50 -8.91
C SER A 187 -1.21 9.08 -9.47
N LEU A 188 -1.38 8.91 -10.78
CA LEU A 188 -1.23 7.63 -11.45
C LEU A 188 0.24 7.16 -11.36
N PRO A 189 0.48 5.84 -11.38
CA PRO A 189 1.84 5.31 -11.48
C PRO A 189 2.56 5.84 -12.71
N HIS A 190 3.86 6.10 -12.56
CA HIS A 190 4.73 6.46 -13.67
C HIS A 190 4.82 5.30 -14.68
N CYS A 191 5.32 5.60 -15.88
CA CYS A 191 5.42 4.59 -16.92
C CYS A 191 6.36 3.44 -16.51
N ASN A 192 6.06 2.23 -16.98
CA ASN A 192 6.89 1.07 -16.66
C ASN A 192 8.32 1.19 -17.22
N THR A 193 8.50 1.93 -18.33
CA THR A 193 9.82 2.19 -18.91
C THR A 193 10.75 2.92 -17.95
N GLU A 194 10.23 3.82 -17.11
CA GLU A 194 10.96 4.50 -16.06
C GLU A 194 11.19 3.59 -14.84
N TRP A 195 10.19 2.80 -14.46
CA TRP A 195 10.22 1.90 -13.29
C TRP A 195 11.30 0.81 -13.37
N VAL A 196 11.55 0.26 -14.56
CA VAL A 196 12.50 -0.86 -14.73
C VAL A 196 13.97 -0.43 -14.78
N LYS A 197 14.28 0.87 -14.67
CA LYS A 197 15.66 1.36 -14.73
C LYS A 197 16.45 0.94 -13.49
N LEU A 198 17.70 0.51 -13.71
CA LEU A 198 18.54 -0.09 -12.66
C LEU A 198 19.52 0.90 -12.04
N SER A 199 19.56 2.12 -12.55
CA SER A 199 20.42 3.19 -12.03
C SER A 199 19.74 4.56 -12.10
N ALA A 200 20.17 5.45 -11.21
CA ALA A 200 19.72 6.84 -11.19
C ALA A 200 20.02 7.57 -12.51
N ALA A 201 21.15 7.25 -13.16
CA ALA A 201 21.54 7.87 -14.43
C ALA A 201 20.60 7.49 -15.57
N GLU A 202 20.28 6.20 -15.71
CA GLU A 202 19.34 5.72 -16.73
C GLU A 202 17.92 6.25 -16.50
N TRP A 203 17.49 6.32 -15.25
CA TRP A 203 16.22 6.91 -14.84
C TRP A 203 16.13 8.39 -15.22
N GLN A 204 17.16 9.18 -14.88
CA GLN A 204 17.22 10.60 -15.18
C GLN A 204 17.23 10.86 -16.69
N HIS A 205 18.05 10.10 -17.44
CA HIS A 205 18.10 10.20 -18.90
C HIS A 205 16.74 9.90 -19.56
N THR A 206 15.99 8.92 -19.03
CA THR A 206 14.66 8.57 -19.52
C THR A 206 13.68 9.72 -19.31
N ARG A 207 13.72 10.39 -18.15
CA ARG A 207 12.89 11.58 -17.86
C ARG A 207 13.22 12.77 -18.76
N GLU A 208 14.50 12.98 -19.05
CA GLU A 208 14.94 14.05 -19.94
C GLU A 208 14.51 13.82 -21.39
N THR A 209 14.51 12.55 -21.83
CA THR A 209 14.18 12.18 -23.21
C THR A 209 12.67 12.11 -23.45
N CYS A 210 11.92 11.50 -22.54
CA CYS A 210 10.48 11.24 -22.71
C CYS A 210 9.60 12.30 -22.06
N GLY A 211 10.18 13.20 -21.26
CA GLY A 211 9.43 14.07 -20.36
C GLY A 211 8.84 13.31 -19.17
N HIS A 212 8.38 14.07 -18.18
CA HIS A 212 7.63 13.54 -17.06
C HIS A 212 6.49 14.50 -16.72
N THR A 213 5.27 13.95 -16.72
CA THR A 213 4.06 14.64 -16.23
C THR A 213 3.40 13.81 -15.14
N GLU A 214 3.19 14.39 -13.96
CA GLU A 214 2.32 13.79 -12.94
C GLU A 214 0.87 13.91 -13.39
N ARG A 215 0.09 12.84 -13.20
CA ARG A 215 -1.32 12.79 -13.62
C ARG A 215 -2.19 12.36 -12.47
N HIS A 216 -3.07 13.22 -11.98
CA HIS A 216 -3.96 12.87 -10.86
C HIS A 216 -5.06 11.90 -11.27
N PHE A 217 -5.28 10.85 -10.49
CA PHE A 217 -6.30 9.83 -10.76
C PHE A 217 -7.69 10.45 -11.02
N GLN A 218 -8.14 11.39 -10.18
CA GLN A 218 -9.46 12.01 -10.31
C GLN A 218 -9.63 12.82 -11.60
N SER A 219 -8.59 13.55 -12.02
CA SER A 219 -8.63 14.33 -13.26
C SER A 219 -8.76 13.39 -14.46
N ILE A 220 -7.90 12.38 -14.51
CA ILE A 220 -7.87 11.41 -15.60
C ILE A 220 -9.17 10.60 -15.67
N LEU A 221 -9.71 10.19 -14.52
CA LEU A 221 -11.00 9.51 -14.45
C LEU A 221 -12.12 10.41 -15.00
N SER A 222 -12.17 11.69 -14.60
CA SER A 222 -13.16 12.64 -15.10
C SER A 222 -13.05 12.86 -16.60
N GLU A 223 -11.83 12.98 -17.14
CA GLU A 223 -11.58 13.13 -18.57
C GLU A 223 -12.01 11.89 -19.35
N THR A 224 -11.65 10.70 -18.85
CA THR A 224 -12.03 9.41 -19.44
C THR A 224 -13.55 9.25 -19.47
N MET A 225 -14.23 9.57 -18.36
CA MET A 225 -15.69 9.51 -18.28
C MET A 225 -16.39 10.52 -19.20
N ALA A 226 -15.72 11.63 -19.54
CA ALA A 226 -16.19 12.60 -20.51
C ALA A 226 -15.90 12.20 -21.97
N GLY A 227 -15.28 11.03 -22.21
CA GLY A 227 -14.92 10.56 -23.55
C GLY A 227 -13.75 11.32 -24.20
N ARG A 228 -12.94 12.04 -23.40
CA ARG A 228 -11.74 12.71 -23.91
C ARG A 228 -10.61 11.70 -24.07
N ASP A 229 -9.79 11.88 -25.09
CA ASP A 229 -8.58 11.09 -25.26
C ASP A 229 -7.57 11.47 -24.18
N VAL A 230 -7.09 10.47 -23.44
CA VAL A 230 -6.14 10.63 -22.33
C VAL A 230 -4.77 10.03 -22.69
N SER A 231 -4.55 9.80 -23.98
CA SER A 231 -3.27 9.32 -24.50
C SER A 231 -2.14 10.31 -24.19
N PRO A 232 -0.95 9.81 -23.78
CA PRO A 232 0.22 10.64 -23.57
C PRO A 232 0.80 11.19 -24.87
#